data_AF-Q4SZC1-F1
#
_entry.id   AF-Q4SZC1-F1
#
_cell.length_a   1.000
_cell.length_b   1.000
_cell.length_c   1.000
_cell.angle_alpha   90.00
_cell.angle_beta   90.00
_cell.angle_gamma   90.00
#
_symmetry.space_group_name_H-M   'P 1'
#
loop_
_entity.id
_entity.type
_entity.pdbx_description
1 polymer ?
#
loop_
_entity_poly.entity_id
_entity_poly.type
_entity_poly.pdbx_seq_one_letter_code
_entity_poly.pdbx_strand_id
1 'polypeptide(L)'
;LQVQANVEKALMLFGQMLTKKHFLLIFIRTLESQRSFSMRDRGNVASLIMTALQGEMEYATGVLKQLLSDLIDRNLESKNHPKLLLRRTESVAEKMLTNWFTFLLYKFLKECAGEPLFMLYCAIKQQMEKGPIDAITGEARYSLSEDKLIRQQIEYKTLTLHCANPENESAPEVTFKCLNCDTVTQVKEKLLDAVYKGSPYSQRPKASDMVLESMLKTASSPDSLRSRTPMITPDLESGTKLWHLVKNHDHSDQREGDRGSKMVSEIYLTRLLATKGTLQKFVDDLFETIFSTAHRGSALPLAIKYMFDFLDEQADKHSITDYDVRHTWKSNCLPLRFWVNVIKNPQFVFDIHKNSITDACLSVVAQTFMDSCSTSEHKLGKDSPSNKLLYAKDIPNYKNWVERYYSDISRMPAISDQDMSAYLAEQSRLHLSQFNSMSALHEIYSYITKYKDEILTALQKDESSRKQRLPGKLEQVIDTMSLAS
;
A
#
# COMPACT_ATOMS: atom_id res chain seq x y z
N LEU A 1 -26.37 -28.88 -11.78
CA LEU A 1 -26.57 -29.20 -10.34
C LEU A 1 -25.56 -30.24 -9.85
N GLN A 2 -25.45 -31.42 -10.47
CA GLN A 2 -24.48 -32.45 -10.06
C GLN A 2 -23.00 -32.02 -10.20
N VAL A 3 -22.66 -31.34 -11.30
CA VAL A 3 -21.31 -30.80 -11.55
C VAL A 3 -20.89 -29.79 -10.47
N GLN A 4 -21.76 -28.83 -10.16
CA GLN A 4 -21.51 -27.83 -9.12
C GLN A 4 -21.29 -28.49 -7.74
N ALA A 5 -22.08 -29.51 -7.41
CA ALA A 5 -21.96 -30.25 -6.16
C ALA A 5 -20.64 -31.05 -6.07
N ASN A 6 -20.14 -31.59 -7.19
CA ASN A 6 -18.86 -32.31 -7.22
C ASN A 6 -17.66 -31.35 -7.06
N VAL A 7 -17.69 -30.16 -7.69
CA VAL A 7 -16.66 -29.12 -7.48
C VAL A 7 -16.62 -28.70 -6.01
N GLU A 8 -17.79 -28.38 -5.44
CA GLU A 8 -17.88 -27.93 -4.06
C GLU A 8 -17.36 -29.01 -3.09
N LYS A 9 -17.74 -30.27 -3.31
CA LYS A 9 -17.24 -31.41 -2.53
C LYS A 9 -15.73 -31.57 -2.63
N ALA A 10 -15.15 -31.46 -3.83
CA ALA A 10 -13.71 -31.54 -4.03
C ALA A 10 -12.97 -30.41 -3.29
N LEU A 11 -13.50 -29.18 -3.38
CA LEU A 11 -12.93 -28.03 -2.68
C LEU A 11 -13.06 -28.13 -1.15
N MET A 12 -14.15 -28.69 -0.61
CA MET A 12 -14.26 -28.96 0.82
C MET A 12 -13.18 -29.95 1.28
N LEU A 13 -12.97 -31.05 0.54
CA LEU A 13 -11.90 -32.01 0.83
C LEU A 13 -10.52 -31.35 0.73
N PHE A 14 -10.31 -30.48 -0.27
CA PHE A 14 -9.08 -29.72 -0.42
C PHE A 14 -8.85 -28.73 0.74
N GLY A 15 -9.89 -28.04 1.20
CA GLY A 15 -9.84 -27.18 2.38
C GLY A 15 -9.41 -27.95 3.63
N GLN A 16 -9.94 -29.16 3.83
CA GLN A 16 -9.50 -30.05 4.92
C GLN A 16 -8.02 -30.43 4.79
N MET A 17 -7.49 -30.57 3.57
CA MET A 17 -6.05 -30.80 3.36
C MET A 17 -5.21 -29.58 3.70
N LEU A 18 -5.64 -28.36 3.37
CA LEU A 18 -4.91 -27.13 3.73
C LEU A 18 -4.78 -26.93 5.24
N THR A 19 -5.69 -27.48 6.04
CA THR A 19 -5.59 -27.52 7.52
C THR A 19 -4.63 -28.59 8.06
N LYS A 20 -3.95 -29.36 7.19
CA LYS A 20 -2.89 -30.29 7.59
C LYS A 20 -1.54 -29.62 7.43
N LYS A 21 -0.88 -29.32 8.56
CA LYS A 21 0.41 -28.58 8.61
C LYS A 21 1.44 -29.13 7.62
N HIS A 22 1.62 -30.45 7.60
CA HIS A 22 2.60 -31.10 6.70
C HIS A 22 2.24 -30.94 5.22
N PHE A 23 0.97 -31.07 4.86
CA PHE A 23 0.51 -30.83 3.49
C PHE A 23 0.84 -29.41 3.05
N LEU A 24 0.45 -28.41 3.86
CA LEU A 24 0.61 -27.01 3.50
C LEU A 24 2.08 -26.59 3.38
N LEU A 25 2.94 -27.06 4.30
CA LEU A 25 4.37 -26.81 4.23
C LEU A 25 4.99 -27.40 2.96
N ILE A 26 4.68 -28.66 2.64
CA ILE A 26 5.20 -29.32 1.43
C ILE A 26 4.67 -28.65 0.18
N PHE A 27 3.37 -28.34 0.14
CA PHE A 27 2.74 -27.65 -0.97
C PHE A 27 3.47 -26.34 -1.29
N ILE A 28 3.65 -25.45 -0.29
CA ILE A 28 4.34 -24.17 -0.49
C ILE A 28 5.79 -24.38 -0.94
N ARG A 29 6.54 -25.26 -0.27
CA ARG A 29 7.96 -25.53 -0.60
C ARG A 29 8.11 -26.09 -2.02
N THR A 30 7.22 -26.98 -2.42
CA THR A 30 7.23 -27.57 -3.77
C THR A 30 6.96 -26.50 -4.82
N LEU A 31 5.97 -25.62 -4.61
CA LEU A 31 5.69 -24.51 -5.53
C LEU A 31 6.90 -23.56 -5.65
N GLU A 32 7.51 -23.17 -4.53
CA GLU A 32 8.67 -22.26 -4.53
C GLU A 32 9.90 -22.84 -5.24
N SER A 33 10.04 -24.17 -5.26
CA SER A 33 11.14 -24.85 -5.94
C SER A 33 11.00 -24.85 -7.47
N GLN A 34 9.82 -24.52 -8.01
CA GLN A 34 9.58 -24.52 -9.45
C GLN A 34 10.09 -23.24 -10.10
N ARG A 35 10.90 -23.39 -11.16
CA ARG A 35 11.41 -22.26 -11.94
C ARG A 35 10.32 -21.43 -12.60
N SER A 36 9.19 -22.06 -12.94
CA SER A 36 8.03 -21.40 -13.57
C SER A 36 7.12 -20.67 -12.56
N PHE A 37 7.38 -20.80 -11.26
CA PHE A 37 6.62 -20.13 -10.22
C PHE A 37 7.17 -18.71 -10.03
N SER A 38 6.41 -17.70 -10.43
CA SER A 38 6.86 -16.31 -10.50
C SER A 38 6.74 -15.56 -9.17
N MET A 39 7.26 -14.33 -9.09
CA MET A 39 7.04 -13.45 -7.93
C MET A 39 5.56 -13.07 -7.76
N ARG A 40 4.82 -12.95 -8.87
CA ARG A 40 3.38 -12.74 -8.85
C ARG A 40 2.66 -13.94 -8.26
N ASP A 41 3.03 -15.15 -8.66
CA ASP A 41 2.44 -16.38 -8.14
C ASP A 41 2.66 -16.53 -6.62
N ARG A 42 3.86 -16.19 -6.13
CA ARG A 42 4.15 -16.18 -4.68
C ARG A 42 3.20 -15.26 -3.91
N GLY A 43 2.98 -14.05 -4.43
CA GLY A 43 2.04 -13.09 -3.84
C GLY A 43 0.60 -13.57 -3.87
N ASN A 44 0.17 -14.15 -5.00
CA ASN A 44 -1.17 -14.70 -5.17
C ASN A 44 -1.42 -15.85 -4.20
N VAL A 45 -0.55 -16.87 -4.19
CA VAL A 45 -0.68 -18.05 -3.32
C VAL A 45 -0.68 -17.65 -1.85
N ALA A 46 0.22 -16.76 -1.43
CA ALA A 46 0.24 -16.26 -0.06
C ALA A 46 -1.09 -15.57 0.35
N SER A 47 -1.66 -14.77 -0.55
CA SER A 47 -2.91 -14.04 -0.28
C SER A 47 -4.12 -14.97 -0.26
N LEU A 48 -4.18 -15.92 -1.19
CA LEU A 48 -5.23 -16.94 -1.23
C LEU A 48 -5.18 -17.85 0.00
N ILE A 49 -3.99 -18.33 0.40
CA ILE A 49 -3.84 -19.17 1.60
C ILE A 49 -4.26 -18.40 2.85
N MET A 50 -3.80 -17.16 3.03
CA MET A 50 -4.18 -16.36 4.20
C MET A 50 -5.67 -16.04 4.22
N THR A 51 -6.30 -15.86 3.05
CA THR A 51 -7.76 -15.67 2.94
C THR A 51 -8.51 -16.95 3.29
N ALA A 52 -8.11 -18.09 2.74
CA ALA A 52 -8.73 -19.39 3.00
C ALA A 52 -8.58 -19.85 4.46
N LEU A 53 -7.50 -19.40 5.14
CA LEU A 53 -7.21 -19.72 6.53
C LEU A 53 -7.54 -18.58 7.50
N GLN A 54 -8.27 -17.54 7.08
CA GLN A 54 -8.63 -16.44 7.96
C GLN A 54 -9.48 -16.96 9.15
N GLY A 55 -10.36 -17.93 8.93
CA GLY A 55 -11.11 -18.59 10.00
C GLY A 55 -10.27 -19.43 10.97
N GLU A 56 -8.98 -19.61 10.70
CA GLU A 56 -8.05 -20.52 11.42
C GLU A 56 -6.70 -19.83 11.67
N MET A 57 -6.71 -18.59 12.19
CA MET A 57 -5.52 -17.73 12.32
C MET A 57 -4.46 -18.30 13.27
N GLU A 58 -4.86 -19.07 14.28
CA GLU A 58 -3.92 -19.80 15.15
C GLU A 58 -3.08 -20.78 14.32
N TYR A 59 -3.75 -21.64 13.55
CA TYR A 59 -3.09 -22.59 12.65
C TYR A 59 -2.24 -21.87 11.60
N ALA A 60 -2.77 -20.82 10.95
CA ALA A 60 -2.05 -20.04 9.96
C ALA A 60 -0.77 -19.41 10.55
N THR A 61 -0.83 -18.91 11.78
CA THR A 61 0.32 -18.33 12.50
C THR A 61 1.38 -19.40 12.78
N GLY A 62 0.97 -20.59 13.21
CA GLY A 62 1.89 -21.71 13.44
C GLY A 62 2.60 -22.18 12.17
N VAL A 63 1.90 -22.19 11.02
CA VAL A 63 2.50 -22.48 9.70
C VAL A 63 3.46 -21.36 9.28
N LEU A 64 3.06 -20.10 9.44
CA LEU A 64 3.87 -18.94 9.11
C LEU A 64 5.19 -18.91 9.90
N LYS A 65 5.15 -19.12 11.22
CA LYS A 65 6.37 -19.19 12.06
C LYS A 65 7.31 -20.28 11.59
N GLN A 66 6.78 -21.46 11.22
CA GLN A 66 7.62 -22.54 10.69
C GLN A 66 8.28 -22.15 9.36
N LEU A 67 7.50 -21.60 8.41
CA LEU A 67 8.04 -21.18 7.11
C LEU A 67 9.08 -20.07 7.24
N LEU A 68 8.90 -19.15 8.19
CA LEU A 68 9.88 -18.10 8.49
C LEU A 68 11.14 -18.67 9.14
N SER A 69 11.02 -19.61 10.08
CA SER A 69 12.19 -20.32 10.63
C SER A 69 12.97 -21.01 9.52
N ASP A 70 12.30 -21.77 8.65
CA ASP A 70 12.96 -22.45 7.53
C ASP A 70 13.62 -21.46 6.56
N LEU A 71 13.03 -20.28 6.37
CA LEU A 71 13.60 -19.22 5.54
C LEU A 71 14.86 -18.63 6.18
N ILE A 72 14.85 -18.41 7.50
CA ILE A 72 15.99 -17.92 8.28
C ILE A 72 17.12 -18.95 8.23
N ASP A 73 16.83 -20.20 8.60
CA ASP A 73 17.78 -21.31 8.61
C ASP A 73 18.47 -21.42 7.22
N ARG A 74 17.69 -21.50 6.13
CA ARG A 74 18.24 -21.60 4.76
C ARG A 74 19.09 -20.38 4.35
N ASN A 75 18.68 -19.17 4.73
CA ASN A 75 19.45 -17.96 4.38
C ASN A 75 20.81 -17.94 5.09
N LEU A 76 20.84 -18.31 6.37
CA LEU A 76 22.06 -18.35 7.17
C LEU A 76 22.98 -19.50 6.73
N GLU A 77 22.43 -20.68 6.44
CA GLU A 77 23.17 -21.82 5.86
C GLU A 77 23.80 -21.48 4.51
N SER A 78 23.10 -20.71 3.67
CA SER A 78 23.61 -20.21 2.39
C SER A 78 24.72 -19.16 2.53
N LYS A 79 25.12 -18.82 3.77
CA LYS A 79 26.11 -17.77 4.09
C LYS A 79 25.74 -16.39 3.55
N ASN A 80 24.45 -16.12 3.36
CA ASN A 80 23.98 -14.79 3.02
C ASN A 80 24.20 -13.85 4.21
N HIS A 81 24.50 -12.58 3.93
CA HIS A 81 24.68 -11.60 4.99
C HIS A 81 23.38 -11.45 5.80
N PRO A 82 23.36 -11.61 7.14
CA PRO A 82 22.13 -11.67 7.93
C PRO A 82 21.22 -10.43 7.78
N LYS A 83 21.79 -9.23 7.64
CA LYS A 83 21.04 -7.99 7.37
C LYS A 83 20.25 -7.98 6.03
N LEU A 84 20.47 -8.94 5.13
CA LEU A 84 19.74 -9.05 3.87
C LEU A 84 18.45 -9.89 3.98
N LEU A 85 18.26 -10.59 5.10
CA LEU A 85 17.05 -11.38 5.36
C LEU A 85 15.81 -10.47 5.33
N LEU A 86 14.71 -10.96 4.73
CA LEU A 86 13.46 -10.24 4.56
C LEU A 86 13.60 -8.92 3.78
N ARG A 87 14.67 -8.68 3.01
CA ARG A 87 14.84 -7.41 2.30
C ARG A 87 14.08 -7.33 0.97
N ARG A 88 13.99 -8.43 0.21
CA ARG A 88 13.54 -8.41 -1.20
C ARG A 88 12.19 -9.07 -1.46
N THR A 89 11.57 -9.74 -0.48
CA THR A 89 10.29 -10.44 -0.65
C THR A 89 10.30 -11.51 -1.73
N GLU A 90 11.09 -12.54 -1.52
CA GLU A 90 11.31 -13.58 -2.53
C GLU A 90 10.61 -14.90 -2.18
N SER A 91 9.91 -14.95 -1.05
CA SER A 91 9.16 -16.11 -0.58
C SER A 91 7.67 -15.84 -0.35
N VAL A 92 6.88 -16.93 -0.42
CA VAL A 92 5.48 -17.00 -0.01
C VAL A 92 5.36 -16.63 1.48
N ALA A 93 6.30 -17.09 2.31
CA ALA A 93 6.31 -16.82 3.75
C ALA A 93 6.36 -15.31 4.07
N GLU A 94 7.20 -14.55 3.38
CA GLU A 94 7.28 -13.10 3.56
C GLU A 94 6.00 -12.36 3.13
N LYS A 95 5.32 -12.86 2.09
CA LYS A 95 4.02 -12.33 1.66
C LYS A 95 2.92 -12.70 2.64
N MET A 96 2.90 -13.93 3.14
CA MET A 96 1.99 -14.36 4.21
C MET A 96 2.19 -13.52 5.47
N LEU A 97 3.42 -13.19 5.84
CA LEU A 97 3.73 -12.30 6.97
C LEU A 97 3.12 -10.91 6.79
N THR A 98 3.21 -10.34 5.58
CA THR A 98 2.61 -9.03 5.27
C THR A 98 1.08 -9.08 5.41
N ASN A 99 0.45 -10.17 4.93
CA ASN A 99 -0.99 -10.38 5.05
C ASN A 99 -1.43 -10.62 6.49
N TRP A 100 -0.62 -11.36 7.26
CA TRP A 100 -0.84 -11.61 8.69
C TRP A 100 -0.84 -10.31 9.50
N PHE A 101 0.16 -9.44 9.28
CA PHE A 101 0.15 -8.09 9.85
C PHE A 101 -1.06 -7.27 9.38
N THR A 102 -1.45 -7.40 8.11
CA THR A 102 -2.61 -6.68 7.58
C THR A 102 -3.90 -7.02 8.33
N PHE A 103 -4.15 -8.30 8.60
CA PHE A 103 -5.29 -8.71 9.41
C PHE A 103 -5.20 -8.20 10.85
N LEU A 104 -4.05 -8.44 11.51
CA LEU A 104 -3.94 -8.21 12.95
C LEU A 104 -3.68 -6.76 13.35
N LEU A 105 -3.27 -5.91 12.41
CA LEU A 105 -3.06 -4.47 12.64
C LEU A 105 -4.22 -3.61 12.15
N TYR A 106 -5.26 -4.20 11.54
CA TYR A 106 -6.42 -3.44 11.07
C TYR A 106 -7.08 -2.65 12.21
N LYS A 107 -7.23 -3.25 13.40
CA LYS A 107 -7.77 -2.56 14.58
C LYS A 107 -6.91 -1.35 14.99
N PHE A 108 -5.60 -1.53 15.03
CA PHE A 108 -4.66 -0.44 15.35
C PHE A 108 -4.70 0.68 14.30
N LEU A 109 -4.83 0.31 13.03
CA LEU A 109 -5.03 1.27 11.95
C LEU A 109 -6.35 2.02 12.12
N LYS A 110 -7.44 1.34 12.47
CA LYS A 110 -8.74 1.97 12.67
C LYS A 110 -8.78 2.90 13.88
N GLU A 111 -8.14 2.52 14.99
CA GLU A 111 -8.27 3.19 16.28
C GLU A 111 -7.16 4.20 16.58
N CYS A 112 -5.97 4.04 15.97
CA CYS A 112 -4.80 4.87 16.28
C CYS A 112 -4.21 5.53 15.03
N ALA A 113 -3.71 4.74 14.08
CA ALA A 113 -2.89 5.27 12.98
C ALA A 113 -3.69 5.82 11.79
N GLY A 114 -4.98 5.53 11.70
CA GLY A 114 -5.83 5.89 10.57
C GLY A 114 -6.15 7.38 10.52
N GLU A 115 -6.45 7.98 11.67
CA GLU A 115 -6.70 9.42 11.78
C GLU A 115 -5.48 10.25 11.27
N PRO A 116 -4.26 10.09 11.82
CA PRO A 116 -3.11 10.87 11.34
C PRO A 116 -2.75 10.56 9.88
N LEU A 117 -2.95 9.32 9.41
CA LEU A 117 -2.74 8.98 7.99
C LEU A 117 -3.72 9.71 7.07
N PHE A 118 -5.01 9.73 7.44
CA PHE A 118 -6.04 10.45 6.68
C PHE A 118 -5.78 11.96 6.70
N MET A 119 -5.41 12.51 7.86
CA MET A 119 -5.06 13.93 8.01
C MET A 119 -3.84 14.30 7.16
N LEU A 120 -2.82 13.46 7.09
CA LEU A 120 -1.68 13.67 6.20
C LEU A 120 -2.10 13.67 4.72
N TYR A 121 -2.92 12.69 4.29
CA TYR A 121 -3.45 12.66 2.93
C TYR A 121 -4.24 13.94 2.60
N CYS A 122 -5.15 14.36 3.48
CA CYS A 122 -5.92 15.59 3.31
C CYS A 122 -5.04 16.83 3.27
N ALA A 123 -4.04 16.93 4.15
CA ALA A 123 -3.11 18.05 4.19
C ALA A 123 -2.29 18.15 2.90
N ILE A 124 -1.76 17.03 2.39
CA ILE A 124 -1.05 16.97 1.11
C ILE A 124 -1.99 17.44 -0.01
N LYS A 125 -3.16 16.83 -0.15
CA LYS A 125 -4.12 17.15 -1.22
C LYS A 125 -4.48 18.63 -1.22
N GLN A 126 -4.88 19.17 -0.07
CA GLN A 126 -5.23 20.59 0.07
C GLN A 126 -4.04 21.51 -0.21
N GLN A 127 -2.84 21.15 0.22
CA GLN A 127 -1.65 21.95 -0.04
C GLN A 127 -1.30 22.00 -1.52
N MET A 128 -1.48 20.90 -2.26
CA MET A 128 -1.27 20.88 -3.71
C MET A 128 -2.30 21.78 -4.42
N GLU A 129 -3.57 21.69 -4.02
CA GLU A 129 -4.70 22.39 -4.66
C GLU A 129 -4.71 23.91 -4.42
N LYS A 130 -3.92 24.42 -3.47
CA LYS A 130 -3.68 25.87 -3.28
C LYS A 130 -2.87 26.51 -4.41
N GLY A 131 -2.20 25.72 -5.24
CA GLY A 131 -1.38 26.19 -6.34
C GLY A 131 -1.76 25.51 -7.66
N PRO A 132 -1.23 26.00 -8.79
CA PRO A 132 -1.46 25.39 -10.10
C PRO A 132 -1.01 23.93 -10.13
N ILE A 133 -1.83 23.07 -10.75
CA ILE A 133 -1.55 21.67 -11.04
C ILE A 133 -1.75 21.47 -12.54
N ASP A 134 -0.72 21.02 -13.25
CA ASP A 134 -0.82 20.69 -14.67
C ASP A 134 -1.61 19.39 -14.85
N ALA A 135 -2.67 19.43 -15.66
CA ALA A 135 -3.58 18.29 -15.83
C ALA A 135 -3.02 17.20 -16.75
N ILE A 136 -1.96 17.51 -17.51
CA ILE A 136 -1.32 16.61 -18.48
C ILE A 136 -0.05 16.00 -17.86
N THR A 137 0.84 16.81 -17.28
CA THR A 137 2.11 16.33 -16.70
C THR A 137 1.94 15.82 -15.26
N GLY A 138 0.89 16.26 -14.56
CA GLY A 138 0.67 16.00 -13.14
C GLY A 138 1.64 16.76 -12.22
N GLU A 139 2.40 17.71 -12.75
CA GLU A 139 3.28 18.58 -11.96
C GLU A 139 2.46 19.62 -11.19
N ALA A 140 2.92 20.01 -10.01
CA ALA A 140 2.27 21.04 -9.19
C ALA A 140 3.26 22.07 -8.67
N ARG A 141 2.77 23.28 -8.40
CA ARG A 141 3.56 24.36 -7.80
C ARG A 141 4.09 24.03 -6.40
N TYR A 142 3.29 23.33 -5.61
CA TYR A 142 3.56 23.07 -4.18
C TYR A 142 3.96 21.61 -3.90
N SER A 143 4.53 20.90 -4.87
CA SER A 143 4.97 19.50 -4.70
C SER A 143 5.97 19.29 -3.55
N LEU A 144 5.99 18.09 -2.94
CA LEU A 144 7.11 17.58 -2.13
C LEU A 144 8.15 16.81 -2.97
N SER A 145 7.77 16.39 -4.18
CA SER A 145 8.64 15.69 -5.13
C SER A 145 9.24 16.69 -6.10
N GLU A 146 10.56 16.69 -6.22
CA GLU A 146 11.27 17.52 -7.20
C GLU A 146 10.84 17.19 -8.64
N ASP A 147 10.64 15.91 -8.95
CA ASP A 147 10.25 15.42 -10.28
C ASP A 147 8.85 15.86 -10.71
N LYS A 148 8.02 16.26 -9.73
CA LYS A 148 6.65 16.73 -9.95
C LYS A 148 6.48 18.21 -9.63
N LEU A 149 7.56 18.97 -9.59
CA LEU A 149 7.52 20.41 -9.33
C LEU A 149 7.40 21.20 -10.63
N ILE A 150 6.42 22.10 -10.74
CA ILE A 150 6.33 23.01 -11.89
C ILE A 150 7.53 23.96 -11.91
N ARG A 151 8.32 23.85 -12.98
CA ARG A 151 9.53 24.67 -13.18
C ARG A 151 9.29 25.96 -13.95
N GLN A 152 8.10 26.16 -14.51
CA GLN A 152 7.74 27.39 -15.24
C GLN A 152 7.11 28.44 -14.32
N GLN A 153 7.20 29.71 -14.70
CA GLN A 153 6.48 30.79 -14.01
C GLN A 153 5.04 30.81 -14.50
N ILE A 154 4.12 30.41 -13.62
CA ILE A 154 2.68 30.44 -13.88
C ILE A 154 2.08 31.54 -13.03
N GLU A 155 1.50 32.55 -13.67
CA GLU A 155 0.68 33.55 -13.01
C GLU A 155 -0.72 33.00 -12.78
N TYR A 156 -1.23 33.12 -11.55
CA TYR A 156 -2.55 32.61 -11.20
C TYR A 156 -3.19 33.46 -10.11
N LYS A 157 -4.53 33.42 -10.07
CA LYS A 157 -5.37 34.09 -9.07
C LYS A 157 -6.34 33.09 -8.48
N THR A 158 -6.54 33.17 -7.17
CA THR A 158 -7.59 32.41 -6.50
C THR A 158 -8.94 33.05 -6.79
N LEU A 159 -9.88 32.24 -7.27
CA LEU A 159 -11.27 32.59 -7.48
C LEU A 159 -12.11 31.95 -6.37
N THR A 160 -13.13 32.66 -5.90
CA THR A 160 -14.16 32.10 -5.02
C THR A 160 -15.43 31.97 -5.84
N LEU A 161 -15.92 30.75 -5.98
CA LEU A 161 -17.12 30.44 -6.74
C LEU A 161 -18.24 30.01 -5.79
N HIS A 162 -19.45 30.41 -6.14
CA HIS A 162 -20.69 30.02 -5.49
C HIS A 162 -21.45 29.13 -6.47
N CYS A 163 -21.77 27.92 -6.05
CA CYS A 163 -22.48 26.95 -6.88
C CYS A 163 -23.79 26.56 -6.21
N ALA A 164 -24.87 26.52 -7.00
CA ALA A 164 -26.11 25.90 -6.56
C ALA A 164 -25.84 24.44 -6.14
N ASN A 165 -26.48 24.00 -5.06
CA ASN A 165 -26.29 22.63 -4.59
C ASN A 165 -26.89 21.65 -5.64
N PRO A 166 -26.09 20.73 -6.20
CA PRO A 166 -26.52 19.85 -7.28
C PRO A 166 -27.62 18.86 -6.86
N GLU A 167 -27.79 18.60 -5.56
CA GLU A 167 -28.83 17.69 -5.05
C GLU A 167 -30.14 18.40 -4.74
N ASN A 168 -30.07 19.69 -4.42
CA ASN A 168 -31.24 20.48 -4.05
C ASN A 168 -31.01 21.96 -4.35
N GLU A 169 -31.61 22.46 -5.43
CA GLU A 169 -31.51 23.86 -5.83
C GLU A 169 -32.02 24.85 -4.76
N SER A 170 -32.86 24.39 -3.82
CA SER A 170 -33.34 25.21 -2.69
C SER A 170 -32.40 25.24 -1.48
N ALA A 171 -31.36 24.40 -1.47
CA ALA A 171 -30.34 24.40 -0.42
C ALA A 171 -29.36 25.57 -0.61
N PRO A 172 -28.67 26.02 0.47
CA PRO A 172 -27.71 27.12 0.37
C PRO A 172 -26.60 26.80 -0.63
N GLU A 173 -26.18 27.84 -1.36
CA GLU A 173 -25.08 27.73 -2.32
C GLU A 173 -23.79 27.26 -1.64
N VAL A 174 -23.09 26.35 -2.30
CA VAL A 174 -21.81 25.84 -1.85
C VAL A 174 -20.73 26.79 -2.34
N THR A 175 -19.99 27.37 -1.39
CA THR A 175 -18.86 28.25 -1.68
C THR A 175 -17.56 27.45 -1.68
N PHE A 176 -16.78 27.53 -2.76
CA PHE A 176 -15.49 26.87 -2.87
C PHE A 176 -14.45 27.75 -3.59
N LYS A 177 -13.17 27.40 -3.41
CA LYS A 177 -12.06 28.13 -4.02
C LYS A 177 -11.44 27.30 -5.15
N CYS A 178 -11.16 27.95 -6.27
CA CYS A 178 -10.39 27.39 -7.39
C CYS A 178 -9.37 28.41 -7.89
N LEU A 179 -8.60 28.05 -8.91
CA LEU A 179 -7.66 28.95 -9.57
C LEU A 179 -8.16 29.24 -10.98
N ASN A 180 -7.88 30.45 -11.48
CA ASN A 180 -8.18 30.82 -12.87
C ASN A 180 -7.46 29.96 -13.92
N CYS A 181 -6.43 29.21 -13.50
CA CYS A 181 -5.68 28.27 -14.33
C CYS A 181 -6.04 26.81 -14.04
N ASP A 182 -7.11 26.53 -13.28
CA ASP A 182 -7.61 25.16 -13.15
C ASP A 182 -8.38 24.77 -14.43
N THR A 183 -8.21 23.53 -14.90
CA THR A 183 -9.09 22.97 -15.93
C THR A 183 -10.52 22.82 -15.44
N VAL A 184 -11.49 22.74 -16.36
CA VAL A 184 -12.90 22.49 -16.01
C VAL A 184 -13.06 21.22 -15.17
N THR A 185 -12.30 20.16 -15.45
CA THR A 185 -12.32 18.93 -14.65
C THR A 185 -11.82 19.17 -13.23
N GLN A 186 -10.70 19.87 -13.05
CA GLN A 186 -10.18 20.21 -11.72
C GLN A 186 -11.15 21.10 -10.92
N VAL A 187 -11.85 22.04 -11.58
CA VAL A 187 -12.90 22.84 -10.94
C VAL A 187 -14.06 21.95 -10.49
N LYS A 188 -14.51 21.00 -11.33
CA LYS A 188 -15.55 20.03 -10.97
C LYS A 188 -15.13 19.15 -9.79
N GLU A 189 -13.89 18.67 -9.75
CA GLU A 189 -13.36 17.88 -8.63
C GLU A 189 -13.36 18.70 -7.33
N LYS A 190 -12.88 19.94 -7.35
CA LYS A 190 -12.90 20.83 -6.17
C LYS A 190 -14.31 21.15 -5.70
N LEU A 191 -15.25 21.32 -6.62
CA LEU A 191 -16.67 21.49 -6.29
C LEU A 191 -17.24 20.23 -5.63
N LEU A 192 -17.00 19.05 -6.22
CA LEU A 192 -17.44 17.78 -5.67
C LEU A 192 -16.90 17.54 -4.26
N ASP A 193 -15.63 17.88 -4.00
CA ASP A 193 -15.07 17.79 -2.65
C ASP A 193 -15.72 18.74 -1.65
N ALA A 194 -16.15 19.93 -2.09
CA ALA A 194 -16.84 20.89 -1.25
C ALA A 194 -18.28 20.47 -0.94
N VAL A 195 -19.03 20.03 -1.96
CA VAL A 195 -20.43 19.58 -1.83
C VAL A 195 -20.50 18.29 -1.00
N TYR A 196 -19.62 17.32 -1.29
CA TYR A 196 -19.68 15.97 -0.74
C TYR A 196 -18.64 15.70 0.34
N LYS A 197 -18.20 16.72 1.08
CA LYS A 197 -17.14 16.61 2.10
C LYS A 197 -17.36 15.49 3.12
N GLY A 198 -18.62 15.19 3.46
CA GLY A 198 -19.00 14.14 4.41
C GLY A 198 -19.25 12.75 3.79
N SER A 199 -19.24 12.62 2.47
CA SER A 199 -19.59 11.37 1.78
C SER A 199 -18.33 10.61 1.31
N PRO A 200 -18.30 9.28 1.39
CA PRO A 200 -17.23 8.45 0.81
C PRO A 200 -17.04 8.72 -0.68
N TYR A 201 -15.81 8.65 -1.20
CA TYR A 201 -15.52 9.03 -2.59
C TYR A 201 -16.29 8.18 -3.61
N SER A 202 -16.38 6.87 -3.41
CA SER A 202 -17.07 5.94 -4.34
C SER A 202 -18.57 6.19 -4.49
N GLN A 203 -19.18 6.92 -3.56
CA GLN A 203 -20.61 7.22 -3.55
C GLN A 203 -20.94 8.56 -4.24
N ARG A 204 -19.91 9.33 -4.65
CA ARG A 204 -20.07 10.65 -5.24
C ARG A 204 -20.26 10.55 -6.76
N PRO A 205 -20.93 11.52 -7.40
CA PRO A 205 -20.90 11.66 -8.85
C PRO A 205 -19.45 11.84 -9.34
N LYS A 206 -19.12 11.31 -10.52
CA LYS A 206 -17.81 11.52 -11.13
C LYS A 206 -17.79 12.86 -11.87
N ALA A 207 -16.65 13.53 -11.87
CA ALA A 207 -16.46 14.77 -12.62
C ALA A 207 -16.73 14.58 -14.13
N SER A 208 -16.47 13.38 -14.69
CA SER A 208 -16.79 13.03 -16.08
C SER A 208 -18.28 13.10 -16.40
N ASP A 209 -19.13 12.84 -15.40
CA ASP A 209 -20.57 12.66 -15.57
C ASP A 209 -21.31 13.97 -15.31
N MET A 210 -20.58 15.01 -14.89
CA MET A 210 -21.11 16.33 -14.60
C MET A 210 -20.76 17.36 -15.68
N VAL A 211 -21.74 18.20 -16.00
CA VAL A 211 -21.57 19.39 -16.84
C VAL A 211 -21.58 20.62 -15.93
N LEU A 212 -20.57 21.48 -16.05
CA LEU A 212 -20.53 22.74 -15.32
C LEU A 212 -21.19 23.82 -16.19
N GLU A 213 -22.31 24.37 -15.74
CA GLU A 213 -23.02 25.45 -16.41
C GLU A 213 -22.74 26.78 -15.68
N SER A 214 -22.39 27.83 -16.44
CA SER A 214 -22.14 29.16 -15.89
C SER A 214 -23.43 29.98 -15.93
N MET A 215 -23.86 30.46 -14.77
CA MET A 215 -25.02 31.36 -14.62
C MET A 215 -24.72 32.82 -15.02
N LEU A 216 -23.54 33.09 -15.58
CA LEU A 216 -23.21 34.41 -16.14
C LEU A 216 -24.14 34.68 -17.34
N LYS A 217 -25.27 35.31 -17.06
CA LYS A 217 -26.11 35.97 -18.08
C LYS A 217 -25.29 37.10 -18.69
N THR A 218 -24.44 36.80 -19.67
CA THR A 218 -23.92 37.85 -20.55
C THR A 218 -25.10 38.36 -21.36
N ALA A 219 -25.56 39.56 -21.04
CA ALA A 219 -26.54 40.30 -21.83
C ALA A 219 -25.92 40.73 -23.17
N SER A 220 -25.60 39.77 -24.03
CA SER A 220 -25.34 39.91 -25.48
C SER A 220 -24.65 38.63 -26.00
N SER A 221 -25.40 37.58 -26.26
CA SER A 221 -25.09 36.59 -27.30
C SER A 221 -26.36 35.77 -27.58
N PRO A 222 -26.92 35.85 -28.81
CA PRO A 222 -28.09 35.06 -29.16
C PRO A 222 -27.69 33.59 -29.32
N ASP A 223 -28.49 32.69 -28.74
CA ASP A 223 -28.57 31.25 -28.98
C ASP A 223 -27.24 30.52 -29.25
N SER A 224 -26.42 30.34 -28.21
CA SER A 224 -25.40 29.28 -28.24
C SER A 224 -26.04 27.96 -27.79
N LEU A 225 -26.48 27.19 -28.78
CA LEU A 225 -26.85 25.77 -28.68
C LEU A 225 -25.94 25.05 -27.69
N ARG A 226 -26.52 24.44 -26.66
CA ARG A 226 -25.96 23.39 -25.78
C ARG A 226 -24.51 23.03 -26.15
N SER A 227 -23.53 23.69 -25.51
CA SER A 227 -22.13 23.32 -25.63
C SER A 227 -21.93 21.95 -24.97
N ARG A 228 -22.17 20.88 -25.72
CA ARG A 228 -21.59 19.57 -25.43
C ARG A 228 -20.10 19.74 -25.65
N THR A 229 -19.37 20.09 -24.61
CA THR A 229 -17.91 20.07 -24.63
C THR A 229 -17.52 18.64 -24.97
N PRO A 230 -16.88 18.37 -26.13
CA PRO A 230 -16.43 17.02 -26.43
C PRO A 230 -15.43 16.62 -25.35
N MET A 231 -15.67 15.49 -24.70
CA MET A 231 -14.61 14.80 -23.97
C MET A 231 -13.51 14.55 -24.99
N ILE A 232 -12.40 15.28 -24.91
CA ILE A 232 -11.24 15.05 -25.77
C ILE A 232 -10.63 13.72 -25.31
N THR A 233 -11.19 12.61 -25.79
CA THR A 233 -10.53 11.31 -25.75
C THR A 233 -9.32 11.40 -26.67
N PRO A 234 -8.12 11.05 -26.20
CA PRO A 234 -6.91 11.16 -26.99
C PRO A 234 -7.02 10.25 -28.21
N ASP A 235 -7.16 10.85 -29.38
CA ASP A 235 -7.04 10.14 -30.64
C ASP A 235 -5.54 9.95 -30.91
N LEU A 236 -5.02 8.78 -30.49
CA LEU A 236 -3.59 8.44 -30.57
C LEU A 236 -3.08 8.45 -32.03
N GLU A 237 -3.99 8.44 -33.01
CA GLU A 237 -3.70 8.42 -34.45
C GLU A 237 -3.43 9.82 -35.04
N SER A 238 -3.79 10.91 -34.34
CA SER A 238 -3.82 12.27 -34.92
C SER A 238 -2.51 13.07 -34.80
N GLY A 239 -1.46 12.53 -34.16
CA GLY A 239 -0.20 13.25 -33.92
C GLY A 239 -0.32 14.52 -33.05
N THR A 240 -1.49 14.81 -32.50
CA THR A 240 -1.77 16.02 -31.71
C THR A 240 -1.39 15.82 -30.25
N LYS A 241 -0.58 16.72 -29.69
CA LYS A 241 -0.17 16.72 -28.28
C LYS A 241 -0.93 17.77 -27.48
N LEU A 242 -1.71 17.35 -26.49
CA LEU A 242 -2.39 18.23 -25.54
C LEU A 242 -1.39 18.76 -24.50
N TRP A 243 -1.64 19.96 -24.00
CA TRP A 243 -0.89 20.60 -22.91
C TRP A 243 -1.84 21.46 -22.07
N HIS A 244 -1.48 21.73 -20.81
CA HIS A 244 -2.27 22.59 -19.92
C HIS A 244 -1.50 23.85 -19.51
N LEU A 245 -0.54 23.73 -18.58
CA LEU A 245 0.27 24.84 -18.07
C LEU A 245 1.69 24.77 -18.62
N VAL A 246 2.23 23.56 -18.77
CA VAL A 246 3.59 23.29 -19.21
C VAL A 246 3.53 22.72 -20.62
N LYS A 247 4.04 23.48 -21.59
CA LYS A 247 4.24 23.01 -22.96
C LYS A 247 5.66 22.48 -23.11
N ASN A 248 5.81 21.15 -23.14
CA ASN A 248 7.08 20.53 -23.48
C ASN A 248 7.27 20.63 -24.99
N HIS A 249 8.12 21.55 -25.44
CA HIS A 249 8.60 21.53 -26.83
C HIS A 249 9.47 20.28 -26.99
N ASP A 250 9.14 19.42 -27.95
CA ASP A 250 10.06 18.38 -28.39
C ASP A 250 11.38 19.06 -28.79
N HIS A 251 12.51 18.50 -28.34
CA HIS A 251 13.85 19.00 -28.64
C HIS A 251 14.14 18.91 -30.16
N SER A 252 13.65 19.86 -30.96
CA SER A 252 14.01 19.99 -32.37
C SER A 252 14.29 21.42 -32.85
N ASP A 253 14.12 22.46 -32.02
CA ASP A 253 14.50 23.83 -32.40
C ASP A 253 15.19 24.57 -31.24
N GLN A 254 16.47 24.25 -30.99
CA GLN A 254 17.36 25.23 -30.38
C GLN A 254 17.85 26.18 -31.47
N ARG A 255 17.09 27.24 -31.73
CA ARG A 255 17.69 28.51 -32.18
C ARG A 255 18.01 29.31 -30.93
N GLU A 256 19.30 29.50 -30.70
CA GLU A 256 19.85 30.43 -29.71
C GLU A 256 19.18 31.80 -29.87
N GLY A 257 18.46 32.26 -28.85
CA GLY A 257 17.88 33.60 -28.93
C GLY A 257 16.98 34.05 -27.79
N ASP A 258 16.17 33.16 -27.20
CA ASP A 258 15.18 33.62 -26.22
C ASP A 258 15.53 33.20 -24.78
N ARG A 259 16.01 34.17 -24.01
CA ARG A 259 16.31 34.07 -22.57
C ARG A 259 15.02 34.09 -21.75
N GLY A 260 14.13 33.13 -22.00
CA GLY A 260 12.92 32.88 -21.21
C GLY A 260 13.21 32.03 -19.97
N SER A 261 13.78 32.66 -18.93
CA SER A 261 13.75 32.25 -17.51
C SER A 261 13.82 30.74 -17.20
N LYS A 262 15.03 30.14 -17.32
CA LYS A 262 15.38 29.00 -16.45
C LYS A 262 15.44 29.54 -15.03
N MET A 263 14.36 29.43 -14.24
CA MET A 263 14.42 29.86 -12.84
C MET A 263 15.54 29.09 -12.13
N VAL A 264 16.21 29.79 -11.21
CA VAL A 264 17.35 29.27 -10.44
C VAL A 264 16.90 28.07 -9.62
N SER A 265 17.70 26.99 -9.65
CA SER A 265 17.46 25.75 -8.89
C SER A 265 17.08 25.99 -7.41
N GLU A 266 17.63 27.05 -6.82
CA GLU A 266 17.41 27.50 -5.44
C GLU A 266 15.96 27.96 -5.15
N ILE A 267 15.25 28.55 -6.13
CA ILE A 267 13.85 28.98 -5.96
C ILE A 267 12.94 27.75 -5.81
N TYR A 268 13.24 26.67 -6.54
CA TYR A 268 12.51 25.41 -6.44
C TYR A 268 12.73 24.73 -5.10
N LEU A 269 13.97 24.76 -4.59
CA LEU A 269 14.29 24.26 -3.26
C LEU A 269 13.50 25.00 -2.18
N THR A 270 13.37 26.33 -2.29
CA THR A 270 12.58 27.13 -1.36
C THR A 270 11.10 26.73 -1.37
N ARG A 271 10.53 26.41 -2.54
CA ARG A 271 9.14 25.90 -2.64
C ARG A 271 8.98 24.53 -1.98
N LEU A 272 9.91 23.61 -2.25
CA LEU A 272 9.93 22.27 -1.61
C LEU A 272 9.99 22.40 -0.08
N LEU A 273 10.89 23.25 0.43
CA LEU A 273 11.04 23.53 1.86
C LEU A 273 9.79 24.15 2.48
N ALA A 274 9.14 25.09 1.80
CA ALA A 274 7.90 25.71 2.27
C ALA A 274 6.74 24.70 2.35
N THR A 275 6.59 23.85 1.33
CA THR A 275 5.62 22.74 1.37
C THR A 275 5.94 21.77 2.49
N LYS A 276 7.20 21.34 2.64
CA LYS A 276 7.63 20.45 3.72
C LYS A 276 7.32 21.04 5.09
N GLY A 277 7.66 22.31 5.31
CA GLY A 277 7.37 23.01 6.57
C GLY A 277 5.87 23.04 6.89
N THR A 278 5.01 23.20 5.87
CA THR A 278 3.55 23.20 6.04
C THR A 278 3.00 21.82 6.43
N LEU A 279 3.59 20.75 5.88
CA LEU A 279 3.13 19.38 6.08
C LEU A 279 3.82 18.67 7.27
N GLN A 280 4.87 19.26 7.82
CA GLN A 280 5.75 18.66 8.82
C GLN A 280 4.99 18.03 9.99
N LYS A 281 4.07 18.78 10.61
CA LYS A 281 3.32 18.30 11.77
C LYS A 281 2.53 17.02 11.46
N PHE A 282 1.91 16.92 10.29
CA PHE A 282 1.13 15.74 9.91
C PHE A 282 2.02 14.51 9.67
N VAL A 283 3.26 14.72 9.20
CA VAL A 283 4.27 13.66 9.06
C VAL A 283 4.72 13.20 10.45
N ASP A 284 5.04 14.14 11.34
CA ASP A 284 5.46 13.85 12.72
C ASP A 284 4.37 13.10 13.49
N ASP A 285 3.14 13.60 13.47
CA ASP A 285 1.98 12.98 14.16
C ASP A 285 1.77 11.53 13.69
N LEU A 286 1.94 11.26 12.38
CA LEU A 286 1.84 9.91 11.83
C LEU A 286 2.99 9.01 12.28
N PHE A 287 4.24 9.48 12.17
CA PHE A 287 5.42 8.68 12.50
C PHE A 287 5.48 8.38 13.99
N GLU A 288 5.14 9.35 14.84
CA GLU A 288 5.07 9.19 16.29
C GLU A 288 3.98 8.17 16.67
N THR A 289 2.81 8.21 16.02
CA THR A 289 1.75 7.23 16.25
C THR A 289 2.18 5.82 15.86
N ILE A 290 2.86 5.66 14.72
CA ILE A 290 3.34 4.35 14.25
C ILE A 290 4.44 3.78 15.16
N PHE A 291 5.39 4.62 15.60
CA PHE A 291 6.52 4.21 16.45
C PHE A 291 6.28 4.46 17.95
N SER A 292 5.03 4.30 18.40
CA SER A 292 4.67 4.37 19.81
C SER A 292 4.25 3.01 20.36
N THR A 293 4.66 2.71 21.59
CA THR A 293 4.23 1.52 22.36
C THR A 293 2.96 1.78 23.17
N ALA A 294 2.58 3.05 23.34
CA ALA A 294 1.35 3.49 23.98
C ALA A 294 0.89 4.82 23.37
N HIS A 295 -0.20 4.81 22.60
CA HIS A 295 -0.74 6.02 21.99
C HIS A 295 -2.17 6.26 22.47
N ARG A 296 -2.43 7.43 23.08
CA ARG A 296 -3.75 7.82 23.63
C ARG A 296 -4.38 6.77 24.56
N GLY A 297 -3.56 6.05 25.33
CA GLY A 297 -4.01 4.99 26.25
C GLY A 297 -4.22 3.62 25.60
N SER A 298 -4.07 3.49 24.27
CA SER A 298 -4.08 2.20 23.58
C SER A 298 -2.73 1.49 23.71
N ALA A 299 -2.76 0.20 24.07
CA ALA A 299 -1.57 -0.64 24.15
C ALA A 299 -1.03 -1.03 22.76
N LEU A 300 0.25 -1.37 22.69
CA LEU A 300 0.89 -1.95 21.51
C LEU A 300 0.11 -3.18 21.01
N PRO A 301 -0.11 -3.32 19.68
CA PRO A 301 -0.71 -4.52 19.12
C PRO A 301 0.08 -5.80 19.45
N LEU A 302 -0.63 -6.82 19.96
CA LEU A 302 -0.04 -8.11 20.36
C LEU A 302 0.78 -8.76 19.24
N ALA A 303 0.30 -8.64 17.99
CA ALA A 303 0.97 -9.18 16.81
C ALA A 303 2.39 -8.61 16.62
N ILE A 304 2.63 -7.34 16.95
CA ILE A 304 3.96 -6.73 16.82
C ILE A 304 4.91 -7.33 17.85
N LYS A 305 4.51 -7.34 19.13
CA LYS A 305 5.31 -7.92 20.21
C LYS A 305 5.62 -9.39 19.93
N TYR A 306 4.59 -10.18 19.62
CA TYR A 306 4.73 -11.62 19.39
C TYR A 306 5.67 -11.94 18.21
N MET A 307 5.57 -11.20 17.10
CA MET A 307 6.45 -11.42 15.94
C MET A 307 7.87 -10.89 16.18
N PHE A 308 8.04 -9.79 16.92
CA PHE A 308 9.36 -9.27 17.24
C PHE A 308 10.11 -10.17 18.23
N ASP A 309 9.42 -10.71 19.22
CA ASP A 309 9.97 -11.72 20.14
C ASP A 309 10.39 -12.97 19.36
N PHE A 310 9.55 -13.45 18.43
CA PHE A 310 9.94 -14.55 17.54
C PHE A 310 11.23 -14.24 16.76
N LEU A 311 11.38 -13.04 16.19
CA LEU A 311 12.62 -12.67 15.48
C LEU A 311 13.83 -12.61 16.41
N ASP A 312 13.65 -12.16 17.64
CA ASP A 312 14.71 -12.14 18.65
C ASP A 312 15.12 -13.57 19.07
N GLU A 313 14.15 -14.46 19.30
CA GLU A 313 14.39 -15.89 19.58
C GLU A 313 15.12 -16.59 18.42
N GLN A 314 14.75 -16.28 17.17
CA GLN A 314 15.46 -16.81 16.00
C GLN A 314 16.90 -16.29 15.94
N ALA A 315 17.13 -15.01 16.22
CA ALA A 315 18.47 -14.47 16.30
C ALA A 315 19.30 -15.13 17.42
N ASP A 316 18.70 -15.40 18.59
CA ASP A 316 19.34 -16.11 19.70
C ASP A 316 19.69 -17.56 19.35
N LYS A 317 18.77 -18.30 18.72
CA LYS A 317 18.99 -19.67 18.22
C LYS A 317 20.22 -19.75 17.31
N HIS A 318 20.48 -18.71 16.53
CA HIS A 318 21.62 -18.61 15.63
C HIS A 318 22.81 -17.82 16.19
N SER A 319 22.82 -17.51 17.50
CA SER A 319 23.90 -16.77 18.17
C SER A 319 24.21 -15.41 17.54
N ILE A 320 23.19 -14.73 17.00
CA ILE A 320 23.30 -13.39 16.41
C ILE A 320 23.12 -12.34 17.51
N THR A 321 24.23 -11.80 18.01
CA THR A 321 24.22 -10.75 19.06
C THR A 321 24.26 -9.32 18.49
N ASP A 322 24.52 -9.15 17.19
CA ASP A 322 24.53 -7.84 16.53
C ASP A 322 23.13 -7.20 16.55
N TYR A 323 23.01 -6.11 17.29
CA TYR A 323 21.78 -5.31 17.40
C TYR A 323 21.25 -4.86 16.03
N ASP A 324 22.15 -4.46 15.12
CA ASP A 324 21.75 -3.96 13.81
C ASP A 324 21.06 -5.03 12.97
N VAL A 325 21.44 -6.30 13.14
CA VAL A 325 20.78 -7.41 12.43
C VAL A 325 19.34 -7.53 12.88
N ARG A 326 19.11 -7.54 14.20
CA ARG A 326 17.76 -7.61 14.79
C ARG A 326 16.90 -6.40 14.42
N HIS A 327 17.48 -5.20 14.51
CA HIS A 327 16.85 -3.96 14.04
C HIS A 327 16.44 -4.07 12.57
N THR A 328 17.36 -4.57 11.73
CA THR A 328 17.09 -4.73 10.28
C THR A 328 16.00 -5.75 10.03
N TRP A 329 15.97 -6.88 10.74
CA TRP A 329 14.91 -7.88 10.61
C TRP A 329 13.54 -7.31 11.00
N LYS A 330 13.46 -6.61 12.13
CA LYS A 330 12.23 -5.92 12.59
C LYS A 330 11.77 -4.86 11.58
N SER A 331 12.71 -4.08 11.04
CA SER A 331 12.43 -3.05 10.03
C SER A 331 11.93 -3.67 8.72
N ASN A 332 12.62 -4.71 8.25
CA ASN A 332 12.28 -5.43 7.05
C ASN A 332 10.97 -6.20 7.18
N CYS A 333 10.56 -6.64 8.37
CA CYS A 333 9.34 -7.44 8.53
C CYS A 333 8.07 -6.61 8.63
N LEU A 334 8.12 -5.43 9.26
CA LEU A 334 6.93 -4.62 9.56
C LEU A 334 6.93 -3.25 8.86
N PRO A 335 7.72 -2.24 9.28
CA PRO A 335 7.58 -0.88 8.75
C PRO A 335 7.87 -0.80 7.25
N LEU A 336 8.89 -1.49 6.75
CA LEU A 336 9.26 -1.44 5.33
C LEU A 336 8.30 -2.21 4.41
N ARG A 337 7.35 -2.96 4.97
CA ARG A 337 6.38 -3.78 4.22
C ARG A 337 4.96 -3.29 4.39
N PHE A 338 4.48 -3.30 5.63
CA PHE A 338 3.12 -2.92 5.95
C PHE A 338 2.97 -1.40 5.94
N TRP A 339 3.73 -0.68 6.77
CA TRP A 339 3.54 0.76 6.94
C TRP A 339 3.90 1.57 5.70
N VAL A 340 5.02 1.27 5.03
CA VAL A 340 5.35 1.92 3.74
C VAL A 340 4.24 1.72 2.72
N ASN A 341 3.66 0.52 2.63
CA ASN A 341 2.59 0.25 1.68
C ASN A 341 1.31 1.04 2.02
N VAL A 342 0.94 1.11 3.30
CA VAL A 342 -0.22 1.88 3.78
C VAL A 342 -0.03 3.39 3.59
N ILE A 343 1.16 3.93 3.89
CA ILE A 343 1.50 5.35 3.67
C ILE A 343 1.42 5.71 2.19
N LYS A 344 1.96 4.87 1.31
CA LYS A 344 1.89 5.10 -0.14
C LYS A 344 0.49 4.91 -0.70
N ASN A 345 -0.32 4.06 -0.09
CA ASN A 345 -1.63 3.65 -0.60
C ASN A 345 -2.73 3.84 0.44
N PRO A 346 -3.04 5.09 0.85
CA PRO A 346 -4.11 5.35 1.81
C PRO A 346 -5.49 4.92 1.29
N GLN A 347 -5.66 4.78 -0.04
CA GLN A 347 -6.89 4.24 -0.64
C GLN A 347 -7.12 2.75 -0.36
N PHE A 348 -6.14 2.02 0.22
CA PHE A 348 -6.37 0.67 0.75
C PHE A 348 -7.11 0.70 2.09
N VAL A 349 -7.12 1.84 2.77
CA VAL A 349 -7.71 2.03 4.10
C VAL A 349 -8.99 2.85 4.04
N PHE A 350 -9.00 3.87 3.18
CA PHE A 350 -10.09 4.83 3.05
C PHE A 350 -10.70 4.81 1.66
N ASP A 351 -11.99 5.11 1.58
CA ASP A 351 -12.68 5.36 0.31
C ASP A 351 -12.38 6.78 -0.19
N ILE A 352 -11.21 6.92 -0.82
CA ILE A 352 -10.65 8.17 -1.31
C ILE A 352 -10.06 7.99 -2.72
N HIS A 353 -9.95 9.11 -3.44
CA HIS A 353 -9.21 9.15 -4.70
C HIS A 353 -7.81 9.72 -4.51
N LYS A 354 -6.79 8.93 -4.82
CA LYS A 354 -5.39 9.37 -4.82
C LYS A 354 -4.98 9.80 -6.23
N ASN A 355 -4.86 11.12 -6.45
CA ASN A 355 -4.35 11.66 -7.71
C ASN A 355 -2.81 11.53 -7.83
N SER A 356 -2.28 11.76 -9.04
CA SER A 356 -0.85 11.54 -9.35
C SER A 356 0.09 12.40 -8.49
N ILE A 357 -0.23 13.67 -8.25
CA ILE A 357 0.63 14.54 -7.44
C ILE A 357 0.63 14.14 -5.96
N THR A 358 -0.51 13.70 -5.42
CA THR A 358 -0.60 13.19 -4.04
C THR A 358 0.20 11.90 -3.89
N ASP A 359 0.14 11.00 -4.88
CA ASP A 359 0.97 9.78 -4.90
C ASP A 359 2.48 10.08 -4.88
N ALA A 360 2.92 11.06 -5.67
CA ALA A 360 4.32 11.49 -5.69
C ALA A 360 4.76 12.06 -4.33
N CYS A 361 3.91 12.86 -3.67
CA CYS A 361 4.20 13.42 -2.35
C CYS A 361 4.22 12.34 -1.25
N LEU A 362 3.26 11.42 -1.25
CA LEU A 362 3.25 10.28 -0.32
C LEU A 362 4.45 9.37 -0.52
N SER A 363 4.96 9.24 -1.74
CA SER A 363 6.20 8.49 -2.02
C SER A 363 7.44 9.14 -1.38
N VAL A 364 7.50 10.47 -1.33
CA VAL A 364 8.57 11.20 -0.61
C VAL A 364 8.48 10.96 0.90
N VAL A 365 7.28 11.04 1.47
CA VAL A 365 7.06 10.75 2.90
C VAL A 365 7.39 9.29 3.22
N ALA A 366 6.96 8.34 2.39
CA ALA A 366 7.27 6.93 2.56
C ALA A 366 8.78 6.66 2.46
N GLN A 367 9.51 7.34 1.57
CA GLN A 367 10.97 7.21 1.53
C GLN A 367 11.64 7.75 2.79
N THR A 368 11.15 8.88 3.31
CA THR A 368 11.61 9.44 4.59
C THR A 368 11.38 8.45 5.75
N PHE A 369 10.21 7.80 5.77
CA PHE A 369 9.88 6.75 6.72
C PHE A 369 10.84 5.55 6.59
N MET A 370 11.14 5.11 5.36
CA MET A 370 12.12 4.04 5.11
C MET A 370 13.53 4.41 5.61
N ASP A 371 13.97 5.63 5.35
CA ASP A 371 15.28 6.13 5.77
C ASP A 371 15.40 6.19 7.31
N SER A 372 14.30 6.47 8.01
CA SER A 372 14.25 6.45 9.48
C SER A 372 14.41 5.05 10.08
N CYS A 373 14.08 3.99 9.33
CA CYS A 373 14.24 2.61 9.78
C CYS A 373 15.66 2.05 9.53
N SER A 374 16.51 2.77 8.78
CA SER A 374 17.83 2.29 8.40
C SER A 374 18.86 2.45 9.52
N THR A 375 19.68 1.43 9.75
CA THR A 375 20.87 1.50 10.63
C THR A 375 22.07 2.19 9.96
N SER A 376 22.05 2.36 8.64
CA SER A 376 23.16 2.96 7.90
C SER A 376 23.25 4.47 8.14
N GLU A 377 24.47 5.00 8.24
CA GLU A 377 24.71 6.44 8.34
C GLU A 377 24.08 7.21 7.16
N HIS A 378 23.49 8.36 7.49
CA HIS A 378 22.89 9.24 6.51
C HIS A 378 23.96 10.09 5.83
N LYS A 379 24.73 9.50 4.89
CA LYS A 379 25.70 10.25 4.09
C LYS A 379 24.96 11.15 3.09
N LEU A 380 25.22 12.45 3.19
CA LEU A 380 24.68 13.50 2.33
C LEU A 380 25.80 14.11 1.51
N GLY A 381 25.53 14.35 0.24
CA GLY A 381 26.43 14.99 -0.70
C GLY A 381 25.63 15.76 -1.75
N LYS A 382 26.32 16.46 -2.64
CA LYS A 382 25.70 17.27 -3.69
C LYS A 382 24.79 16.45 -4.63
N ASP A 383 25.11 15.17 -4.82
CA ASP A 383 24.36 14.24 -5.68
C ASP A 383 23.30 13.44 -4.91
N SER A 384 23.02 13.79 -3.65
CA SER A 384 21.97 13.12 -2.88
C SER A 384 20.59 13.47 -3.43
N PRO A 385 19.66 12.50 -3.54
CA PRO A 385 18.29 12.76 -3.98
C PRO A 385 17.60 13.86 -3.14
N SER A 386 16.77 14.68 -3.78
CA SER A 386 16.17 15.85 -3.14
C SER A 386 15.27 15.53 -1.96
N ASN A 387 14.52 14.42 -2.02
CA ASN A 387 13.76 13.93 -0.87
C ASN A 387 14.63 13.60 0.34
N LYS A 388 15.85 13.08 0.10
CA LYS A 388 16.83 12.79 1.14
C LYS A 388 17.37 14.06 1.79
N LEU A 389 17.64 15.09 0.98
CA LEU A 389 18.07 16.40 1.46
C LEU A 389 16.94 17.12 2.21
N LEU A 390 15.69 16.97 1.76
CA LEU A 390 14.52 17.68 2.28
C LEU A 390 14.22 17.35 3.76
N TYR A 391 14.44 16.09 4.16
CA TYR A 391 14.21 15.61 5.54
C TYR A 391 15.51 15.28 6.29
N ALA A 392 16.68 15.63 5.74
CA ALA A 392 17.98 15.31 6.31
C ALA A 392 18.14 15.65 7.80
N LYS A 393 17.58 16.78 8.24
CA LYS A 393 17.65 17.25 9.63
C LYS A 393 16.72 16.50 10.58
N ASP A 394 15.65 15.90 10.07
CA ASP A 394 14.62 15.21 10.86
C ASP A 394 14.93 13.72 11.02
N ILE A 395 15.61 13.10 10.04
CA ILE A 395 15.93 11.66 10.05
C ILE A 395 16.65 11.20 11.34
N PRO A 396 17.66 11.90 11.90
CA PRO A 396 18.28 11.47 13.15
C PRO A 396 17.28 11.35 14.31
N ASN A 397 16.30 12.27 14.39
CA ASN A 397 15.27 12.22 15.41
C ASN A 397 14.32 11.02 15.19
N TYR A 398 13.89 10.78 13.95
CA TYR A 398 13.05 9.63 13.64
C TYR A 398 13.77 8.29 13.88
N LYS A 399 15.07 8.20 13.59
CA LYS A 399 15.88 7.02 13.93
C LYS A 399 15.88 6.74 15.43
N ASN A 400 16.04 7.79 16.25
CA ASN A 400 15.93 7.65 17.71
C ASN A 400 14.55 7.15 18.16
N TRP A 401 13.46 7.54 17.47
CA TRP A 401 12.12 7.02 17.75
C TRP A 401 12.03 5.52 17.43
N VAL A 402 12.56 5.10 16.28
CA VAL A 402 12.59 3.67 15.88
C VAL A 402 13.41 2.82 16.84
N GLU A 403 14.60 3.29 17.22
CA GLU A 403 15.48 2.60 18.17
C GLU A 403 14.81 2.47 19.55
N ARG A 404 14.20 3.55 20.05
CA ARG A 404 13.43 3.52 21.30
C ARG A 404 12.25 2.56 21.19
N TYR A 405 11.50 2.61 20.10
CA TYR A 405 10.35 1.74 19.85
C TYR A 405 10.75 0.26 19.94
N TYR A 406 11.83 -0.15 19.27
CA TYR A 406 12.31 -1.54 19.35
C TYR A 406 12.86 -1.91 20.72
N SER A 407 13.57 -0.99 21.38
CA SER A 407 14.04 -1.21 22.76
C SER A 407 12.88 -1.38 23.74
N ASP A 408 11.85 -0.55 23.65
CA ASP A 408 10.71 -0.59 24.57
C ASP A 408 9.91 -1.88 24.38
N ILE A 409 9.66 -2.30 23.12
CA ILE A 409 8.99 -3.58 22.82
C ILE A 409 9.77 -4.77 23.41
N SER A 410 11.10 -4.77 23.29
CA SER A 410 11.92 -5.86 23.82
C SER A 410 11.83 -5.99 25.35
N ARG A 411 11.57 -4.89 26.05
CA ARG A 411 11.41 -4.86 27.52
C ARG A 411 10.00 -5.22 27.99
N MET A 412 9.01 -5.24 27.09
CA MET A 412 7.66 -5.64 27.43
C MET A 412 7.63 -7.14 27.80
N PRO A 413 6.72 -7.55 28.71
CA PRO A 413 6.52 -8.96 29.01
C PRO A 413 6.25 -9.77 27.74
N ALA A 414 6.82 -10.98 27.68
CA ALA A 414 6.54 -11.92 26.60
C ALA A 414 5.06 -12.32 26.62
N ILE A 415 4.47 -12.46 25.43
CA ILE A 415 3.09 -12.93 25.27
C ILE A 415 3.12 -14.45 25.29
N SER A 416 2.34 -15.07 26.17
CA SER A 416 2.24 -16.53 26.20
C SER A 416 1.58 -17.07 24.92
N ASP A 417 1.96 -18.27 24.48
CA ASP A 417 1.31 -18.91 23.34
C ASP A 417 -0.20 -19.09 23.58
N GLN A 418 -0.63 -19.32 24.82
CA GLN A 418 -2.05 -19.43 25.17
C GLN A 418 -2.80 -18.11 24.95
N ASP A 419 -2.25 -16.98 25.40
CA ASP A 419 -2.87 -15.66 25.22
C ASP A 419 -2.91 -15.27 23.74
N MET A 420 -1.83 -15.57 23.00
CA MET A 420 -1.79 -15.32 21.57
C MET A 420 -2.78 -16.20 20.80
N SER A 421 -2.90 -17.49 21.14
CA SER A 421 -3.91 -18.38 20.56
C SER A 421 -5.33 -17.90 20.85
N ALA A 422 -5.61 -17.46 22.08
CA ALA A 422 -6.93 -16.89 22.42
C ALA A 422 -7.24 -15.62 21.61
N TYR A 423 -6.26 -14.73 21.45
CA TYR A 423 -6.39 -13.54 20.60
C TYR A 423 -6.66 -13.91 19.14
N LEU A 424 -5.90 -14.86 18.57
CA LEU A 424 -6.04 -15.29 17.18
C LEU A 424 -7.38 -15.99 16.92
N ALA A 425 -7.85 -16.81 17.87
CA ALA A 425 -9.16 -17.45 17.79
C ALA A 425 -10.29 -16.41 17.75
N GLU A 426 -10.19 -15.36 18.57
CA GLU A 426 -11.16 -14.25 18.53
C GLU A 426 -11.10 -13.48 17.21
N GLN A 427 -9.90 -13.20 16.67
CA GLN A 427 -9.76 -12.58 15.34
C GLN A 427 -10.37 -13.47 14.25
N SER A 428 -10.16 -14.78 14.29
CA SER A 428 -10.81 -15.71 13.36
C SER A 428 -12.32 -15.65 13.45
N ARG A 429 -12.88 -15.66 14.65
CA ARG A 429 -14.33 -15.59 14.88
C ARG A 429 -14.93 -14.29 14.35
N LEU A 430 -14.25 -13.15 14.53
CA LEU A 430 -14.74 -11.83 14.12
C LEU A 430 -14.87 -11.66 12.59
N HIS A 431 -14.08 -12.37 11.79
CA HIS A 431 -14.11 -12.24 10.33
C HIS A 431 -14.44 -13.53 9.56
N LEU A 432 -14.86 -14.60 10.24
CA LEU A 432 -15.13 -15.94 9.65
C LEU A 432 -16.02 -15.90 8.39
N SER A 433 -16.98 -14.98 8.31
CA SER A 433 -17.93 -14.85 7.21
C SER A 433 -17.66 -13.66 6.28
N GLN A 434 -16.52 -12.99 6.40
CA GLN A 434 -16.20 -11.81 5.59
C GLN A 434 -15.57 -12.17 4.24
N PHE A 435 -15.02 -13.38 4.11
CA PHE A 435 -14.32 -13.83 2.90
C PHE A 435 -14.96 -15.10 2.32
N ASN A 436 -15.04 -15.17 0.99
CA ASN A 436 -15.46 -16.39 0.31
C ASN A 436 -14.28 -17.37 0.21
N SER A 437 -14.16 -18.22 1.23
CA SER A 437 -13.11 -19.25 1.28
C SER A 437 -13.18 -20.23 0.12
N MET A 438 -14.38 -20.53 -0.41
CA MET A 438 -14.54 -21.46 -1.54
C MET A 438 -13.89 -20.93 -2.82
N SER A 439 -14.05 -19.63 -3.10
CA SER A 439 -13.36 -18.97 -4.22
C SER A 439 -11.84 -19.00 -4.03
N ALA A 440 -11.34 -18.75 -2.82
CA ALA A 440 -9.91 -18.84 -2.54
C ALA A 440 -9.38 -20.26 -2.75
N LEU A 441 -10.08 -21.28 -2.26
CA LEU A 441 -9.73 -22.69 -2.45
C LEU A 441 -9.69 -23.09 -3.93
N HIS A 442 -10.66 -22.62 -4.71
CA HIS A 442 -10.71 -22.86 -6.15
C HIS A 442 -9.49 -22.27 -6.87
N GLU A 443 -9.14 -21.03 -6.56
CA GLU A 443 -7.94 -20.39 -7.14
C GLU A 443 -6.65 -21.08 -6.69
N ILE A 444 -6.53 -21.52 -5.43
CA ILE A 444 -5.36 -22.30 -4.98
C ILE A 444 -5.29 -23.64 -5.73
N TYR A 445 -6.43 -24.28 -5.97
CA TYR A 445 -6.49 -25.56 -6.67
C TYR A 445 -5.93 -25.47 -8.10
N SER A 446 -5.99 -24.31 -8.75
CA SER A 446 -5.33 -24.11 -10.06
C SER A 446 -3.82 -24.41 -10.01
N TYR A 447 -3.15 -24.15 -8.88
CA TYR A 447 -1.75 -24.49 -8.66
C TYR A 447 -1.53 -25.99 -8.40
N ILE A 448 -2.51 -26.69 -7.80
CA ILE A 448 -2.50 -28.15 -7.70
C ILE A 448 -2.53 -28.76 -9.10
N THR A 449 -3.43 -28.28 -9.97
CA THR A 449 -3.54 -28.77 -11.36
C THR A 449 -2.25 -28.52 -12.13
N LYS A 450 -1.63 -27.35 -11.97
CA LYS A 450 -0.42 -26.96 -12.70
C LYS A 450 0.83 -27.73 -12.28
N TYR A 451 0.95 -28.08 -10.99
CA TYR A 451 2.15 -28.70 -10.41
C TYR A 451 1.86 -30.07 -9.78
N LYS A 452 0.88 -30.79 -10.36
CA LYS A 452 0.31 -32.01 -9.80
C LYS A 452 1.38 -33.05 -9.50
N ASP A 453 2.23 -33.34 -10.48
CA ASP A 453 3.21 -34.42 -10.39
C ASP A 453 4.31 -34.11 -9.38
N GLU A 454 4.77 -32.85 -9.33
CA GLU A 454 5.77 -32.40 -8.36
C GLU A 454 5.23 -32.45 -6.93
N ILE A 455 3.97 -32.04 -6.73
CA ILE A 455 3.32 -32.06 -5.41
C ILE A 455 3.10 -33.49 -4.94
N LEU A 456 2.56 -34.38 -5.78
CA LEU A 456 2.36 -35.79 -5.43
C LEU A 456 3.71 -36.46 -5.13
N THR A 457 4.73 -36.22 -5.95
CA THR A 457 6.08 -36.76 -5.74
C THR A 457 6.67 -36.28 -4.41
N ALA A 458 6.52 -35.00 -4.07
CA ALA A 458 7.01 -34.45 -2.81
C ALA A 458 6.29 -35.08 -1.60
N LEU A 459 4.97 -35.24 -1.68
CA LEU A 459 4.17 -35.88 -0.63
C LEU A 459 4.49 -37.38 -0.47
N GLN A 460 4.85 -38.07 -1.56
CA GLN A 460 5.26 -39.48 -1.51
C GLN A 460 6.65 -39.66 -0.90
N LYS A 461 7.57 -38.71 -1.10
CA LYS A 461 8.92 -38.76 -0.52
C LYS A 461 8.91 -38.49 0.98
N ASP A 462 8.03 -37.60 1.45
CA ASP A 462 7.93 -37.24 2.87
C ASP A 462 7.28 -38.35 3.72
N GLU A 463 7.95 -38.76 4.80
CA GLU A 463 7.49 -39.85 5.67
C GLU A 463 6.21 -39.49 6.44
N SER A 464 6.14 -38.28 7.01
CA SER A 464 4.99 -37.79 7.75
C SER A 464 3.73 -37.70 6.87
N SER A 465 3.91 -37.30 5.62
CA SER A 465 2.84 -37.23 4.62
C SER A 465 2.29 -38.60 4.25
N ARG A 466 3.18 -39.60 4.09
CA ARG A 466 2.76 -41.00 3.89
C ARG A 466 2.01 -41.56 5.09
N LYS A 467 2.48 -41.31 6.32
CA LYS A 467 1.79 -41.73 7.55
C LYS A 467 0.37 -41.16 7.64
N GLN A 468 0.17 -39.93 7.19
CA GLN A 468 -1.15 -39.26 7.15
C GLN A 468 -1.99 -39.56 5.90
N ARG A 469 -1.48 -40.41 4.99
CA ARG A 469 -2.09 -40.75 3.70
C ARG A 469 -2.41 -39.52 2.83
N LEU A 470 -1.58 -38.48 2.90
CA LEU A 470 -1.81 -37.22 2.16
C LEU A 470 -1.76 -37.40 0.64
N PRO A 471 -0.87 -38.22 0.03
CA PRO A 471 -0.89 -38.46 -1.41
C PRO A 471 -2.23 -38.99 -1.90
N GLY A 472 -2.76 -40.05 -1.27
CA GLY A 472 -4.04 -40.65 -1.66
C GLY A 472 -5.24 -39.72 -1.42
N LYS A 473 -5.19 -38.85 -0.40
CA LYS A 473 -6.20 -37.80 -0.21
C LYS A 473 -6.16 -36.75 -1.32
N LEU A 474 -4.97 -36.37 -1.79
CA LEU A 474 -4.85 -35.44 -2.90
C LEU A 474 -5.36 -36.05 -4.20
N GLU A 475 -5.05 -37.32 -4.47
CA GLU A 475 -5.60 -38.06 -5.61
C GLU A 475 -7.13 -38.10 -5.54
N GLN A 476 -7.70 -38.40 -4.38
CA GLN A 476 -9.16 -38.37 -4.19
C GLN A 476 -9.77 -36.98 -4.50
N VAL A 477 -9.13 -35.89 -4.07
CA VAL A 477 -9.57 -34.53 -4.40
C VAL A 477 -9.54 -34.31 -5.91
N ILE A 478 -8.44 -34.70 -6.57
CA ILE A 478 -8.24 -34.54 -8.01
C ILE A 478 -9.28 -35.34 -8.80
N ASP A 479 -9.50 -36.60 -8.42
CA ASP A 479 -10.48 -37.48 -9.05
C ASP A 479 -11.89 -36.89 -8.89
N THR A 480 -12.25 -36.44 -7.68
CA THR A 480 -13.55 -35.80 -7.43
C THR A 480 -13.74 -34.54 -8.27
N MET A 481 -12.69 -33.74 -8.45
CA MET A 481 -12.73 -32.55 -9.30
C MET A 481 -12.87 -32.91 -10.80
N SER A 482 -12.21 -33.98 -11.25
CA SER A 482 -12.31 -34.45 -12.64
C SER A 482 -13.71 -34.98 -13.00
N LEU A 483 -14.41 -35.58 -12.04
CA LEU A 483 -15.82 -36.00 -12.18
C LEU A 483 -16.80 -34.81 -12.23
N ALA A 484 -16.29 -33.59 -12.07
CA ALA A 484 -17.04 -32.35 -12.18
C ALA A 484 -16.71 -31.56 -13.46
N SER A 485 -15.74 -32.02 -14.26
CA SER A 485 -15.30 -31.35 -15.49
C SER A 485 -16.12 -31.75 -16.71
#